data_AF-A0A966RKE9-F1
#
_entry.id   AF-A0A966RKE9-F1
#
_cell.length_a   1.000
_cell.length_b   1.000
_cell.length_c   1.000
_cell.angle_alpha   90.00
_cell.angle_beta   90.00
_cell.angle_gamma   90.00
#
_symmetry.space_group_name_H-M   'P 1'
#
loop_
_entity.id
_entity.type
_entity.pdbx_description
1 polymer ?
#
loop_
_entity_poly.entity_id
_entity_poly.type
_entity_poly.pdbx_seq_one_letter_code
_entity_poly.pdbx_strand_id
1 'polypeptide(L)'
;MSIKRASVLFVCVHNAGRSQMAAGYLQHFAGDWVEVRSAGSAPADSINPAVVIAMNEEGIDLSAQKPKILTESPTTIGCAPVH
;
A
#
# COMPACT_ATOMS: atom_id res chain seq x y z
N MET A 1 -4.47 -18.01 19.04
CA MET A 1 -5.64 -17.63 18.21
C MET A 1 -5.29 -16.31 17.54
N SER A 2 -4.97 -16.30 16.24
CA SER A 2 -4.66 -15.05 15.53
C SER A 2 -5.95 -14.25 15.40
N ILE A 3 -6.00 -13.05 16.00
CA ILE A 3 -7.13 -12.14 15.82
C ILE A 3 -7.13 -11.75 14.35
N LYS A 4 -8.15 -12.17 13.59
CA LYS A 4 -8.33 -11.74 12.20
C LYS A 4 -8.55 -10.23 12.21
N ARG A 5 -7.52 -9.48 11.83
CA ARG A 5 -7.63 -8.05 11.54
C ARG A 5 -8.44 -7.88 10.26
N ALA A 6 -9.28 -6.84 10.20
CA ALA A 6 -9.91 -6.46 8.95
C ALA A 6 -8.80 -6.14 7.93
N SER A 7 -8.99 -6.54 6.67
CA SER A 7 -7.99 -6.35 5.62
C SER A 7 -8.61 -5.52 4.50
N VAL A 8 -7.90 -4.49 4.04
CA VAL A 8 -8.36 -3.56 3.01
C VAL A 8 -7.35 -3.52 1.87
N LEU A 9 -7.81 -3.69 0.63
CA LEU A 9 -7.02 -3.63 -0.59
C LEU A 9 -7.44 -2.44 -1.46
N PHE A 10 -6.52 -1.53 -1.73
CA PHE A 10 -6.71 -0.44 -2.69
C PHE A 10 -6.13 -0.81 -4.06
N VAL A 11 -6.93 -0.71 -5.12
CA VAL A 11 -6.53 -1.10 -6.48
C VAL A 11 -6.62 0.10 -7.43
N CYS A 12 -5.57 0.31 -8.24
CA CYS A 12 -5.63 1.20 -9.41
C CYS A 12 -4.85 0.60 -10.58
N VAL A 13 -4.64 1.32 -11.69
CA VAL A 13 -3.89 0.77 -12.83
C VAL A 13 -2.41 0.59 -12.50
N HIS A 14 -1.71 1.69 -12.19
CA HIS A 14 -0.25 1.69 -12.06
C HIS A 14 0.30 1.44 -10.65
N ASN A 15 -0.56 1.44 -9.63
CA ASN A 15 -0.14 1.39 -8.22
C ASN A 15 1.01 2.35 -7.85
N ALA A 16 1.01 3.52 -8.48
CA ALA A 16 2.02 4.56 -8.32
C ALA A 16 1.44 5.89 -7.83
N GLY A 17 0.14 5.94 -7.54
CA GLY A 17 -0.53 7.16 -7.08
C GLY A 17 -1.71 6.88 -6.17
N ARG A 18 -2.94 6.95 -6.69
CA ARG A 18 -4.18 6.88 -5.87
C ARG A 18 -4.22 5.72 -4.87
N SER A 19 -3.91 4.50 -5.30
CA SER A 19 -3.94 3.35 -4.38
C SER A 19 -2.79 3.35 -3.37
N GLN A 20 -1.67 4.02 -3.65
CA GLN A 20 -0.58 4.22 -2.69
C GLN A 20 -0.96 5.27 -1.64
N MET A 21 -1.54 6.40 -2.08
CA MET A 21 -2.01 7.45 -1.18
C MET A 21 -3.08 6.91 -0.22
N ALA A 22 -4.08 6.21 -0.75
CA ALA A 22 -5.17 5.65 0.07
C ALA A 22 -4.64 4.64 1.10
N ALA A 23 -3.70 3.78 0.71
CA ALA A 23 -3.05 2.86 1.64
C ALA A 23 -2.24 3.59 2.71
N GLY A 24 -1.48 4.62 2.33
CA GLY A 24 -0.70 5.45 3.27
C GLY A 24 -1.59 6.12 4.32
N TYR A 25 -2.68 6.77 3.89
CA TYR A 25 -3.63 7.40 4.81
C TYR A 25 -4.30 6.39 5.74
N LEU A 26 -4.79 5.26 5.20
CA LEU A 26 -5.45 4.27 6.04
C LEU A 26 -4.49 3.68 7.07
N GLN A 27 -3.24 3.40 6.69
CA GLN A 27 -2.23 2.91 7.61
C GLN A 27 -1.88 3.95 8.69
N HIS A 28 -1.81 5.22 8.32
CA HIS A 28 -1.55 6.33 9.24
C HIS A 28 -2.66 6.48 10.29
N PHE A 29 -3.93 6.39 9.89
CA PHE A 29 -5.06 6.57 10.82
C PHE A 29 -5.45 5.30 11.59
N ALA A 30 -5.42 4.14 10.94
CA ALA A 30 -5.87 2.88 11.54
C ALA A 30 -4.76 2.13 12.31
N GLY A 31 -3.49 2.47 12.06
CA GLY A 31 -2.35 1.77 12.65
C GLY A 31 -2.45 0.27 12.46
N ASP A 32 -2.18 -0.49 13.51
CA ASP A 32 -2.15 -1.96 13.47
C ASP A 32 -3.53 -2.63 13.51
N TRP A 33 -4.63 -1.86 13.52
CA TRP A 33 -5.98 -2.42 13.67
C TRP A 33 -6.49 -3.05 12.37
N VAL A 34 -5.96 -2.60 11.24
CA VAL A 34 -6.34 -3.01 9.89
C VAL A 34 -5.09 -3.39 9.14
N GLU A 35 -5.16 -4.50 8.41
CA GLU A 35 -4.15 -4.83 7.43
C GLU A 35 -4.42 -4.03 6.14
N VAL A 36 -3.49 -3.16 5.76
CA VAL A 36 -3.64 -2.29 4.60
C VAL A 36 -2.74 -2.75 3.46
N ARG A 37 -3.32 -2.91 2.26
CA ARG A 37 -2.61 -3.35 1.06
C ARG A 37 -2.97 -2.48 -0.14
N SER A 38 -2.07 -2.40 -1.12
CA SER A 38 -2.33 -1.75 -2.41
C SER A 38 -1.76 -2.58 -3.57
N ALA A 39 -2.40 -2.49 -4.73
CA ALA A 39 -1.97 -3.18 -5.94
C ALA A 39 -2.43 -2.43 -7.21
N GLY A 40 -1.96 -2.90 -8.37
CA GLY A 40 -2.48 -2.46 -9.65
C GLY A 40 -2.39 -3.47 -10.78
N SER A 41 -3.19 -3.24 -11.82
CA SER A 41 -3.32 -4.15 -12.97
C SER A 41 -2.15 -4.06 -13.96
N ALA A 42 -1.49 -2.90 -14.04
CA ALA A 42 -0.30 -2.66 -14.85
C ALA A 42 0.67 -1.76 -14.07
N PRO A 43 1.39 -2.31 -13.06
CA PRO A 43 2.25 -1.52 -12.18
C PRO A 43 3.30 -0.71 -12.93
N ALA A 44 3.54 0.53 -12.50
CA ALA A 44 4.68 1.31 -12.97
C ALA A 44 5.99 0.85 -12.30
N ASP A 45 7.13 1.33 -12.80
CA ASP A 45 8.45 1.00 -12.23
C ASP A 45 8.69 1.63 -10.85
N SER A 46 8.07 2.78 -10.59
CA SER A 46 8.20 3.52 -9.34
C SER A 46 6.90 4.23 -8.95
N ILE A 47 6.80 4.63 -7.70
CA ILE A 47 5.75 5.56 -7.25
C ILE A 47 6.00 6.91 -7.93
N ASN A 48 4.91 7.62 -8.24
CA ASN A 48 4.99 8.97 -8.78
C ASN A 48 5.67 9.90 -7.75
N PRO A 49 6.76 10.61 -8.11
CA PRO A 49 7.43 11.53 -7.19
C PRO A 49 6.50 12.58 -6.57
N ALA A 50 5.52 13.07 -7.32
CA ALA A 50 4.54 14.03 -6.81
C ALA A 50 3.69 13.46 -5.66
N VAL A 51 3.42 12.15 -5.69
CA VAL A 51 2.70 11.44 -4.63
C VAL A 51 3.57 11.28 -3.39
N VAL A 52 4.86 10.98 -3.57
CA VAL A 52 5.81 10.91 -2.44
C VAL A 52 5.94 12.28 -1.76
N ILE A 53 6.08 13.35 -2.55
CA ILE A 53 6.18 14.72 -2.03
C ILE A 53 4.90 15.10 -1.27
N ALA A 54 3.74 14.95 -1.90
CA ALA A 54 2.47 15.32 -1.28
C ALA A 54 2.16 14.55 0.01
N MET A 55 2.53 13.27 0.08
CA MET A 55 2.31 12.47 1.30
C MET A 55 3.32 12.81 2.39
N ASN A 56 4.57 13.14 2.03
CA ASN A 56 5.58 13.62 2.98
C ASN A 56 5.20 14.96 3.64
N GLU A 57 4.52 15.86 2.91
CA GLU A 57 3.99 17.12 3.47
C GLU A 57 3.02 16.85 4.64
N GLU A 58 2.29 15.74 4.58
CA GLU A 58 1.35 15.28 5.62
C GLU A 58 2.00 14.33 6.64
N GLY A 59 3.32 14.15 6.59
CA GLY A 59 4.07 13.27 7.50
C GLY A 59 3.95 11.78 7.22
N ILE A 60 3.52 11.39 6.01
CA ILE A 60 3.39 9.99 5.59
C ILE A 60 4.47 9.66 4.56
N ASP A 61 5.50 8.91 4.99
CA ASP A 61 6.59 8.48 4.11
C ASP A 61 6.20 7.28 3.24
N LEU A 62 6.13 7.51 1.93
CA LEU A 62 5.91 6.48 0.92
C LEU A 62 7.19 6.09 0.15
N SER A 63 8.36 6.63 0.49
CA SER A 63 9.60 6.41 -0.27
C SER A 63 10.05 4.94 -0.34
N ALA A 64 9.75 4.16 0.71
CA ALA A 64 10.05 2.73 0.76
C ALA A 64 9.01 1.85 0.02
N GLN A 65 7.88 2.41 -0.39
CA GLN A 65 6.82 1.66 -1.07
C GLN A 65 7.15 1.45 -2.55
N LYS A 66 6.66 0.33 -3.11
CA LYS A 66 6.85 -0.04 -4.52
C LYS A 66 5.51 -0.42 -5.14
N PRO A 67 5.28 -0.10 -6.44
CA PRO A 67 4.14 -0.63 -7.18
C PRO A 67 4.14 -2.16 -7.20
N LYS A 68 2.97 -2.78 -7.01
CA LYS A 68 2.76 -4.24 -6.93
C LYS A 68 1.66 -4.67 -7.88
N ILE A 69 1.86 -5.82 -8.54
CA ILE A 69 0.84 -6.43 -9.43
C ILE A 69 -0.32 -6.99 -8.60
N LEU A 70 -1.53 -6.80 -9.10
CA LEU A 70 -2.71 -7.43 -8.53
C LEU A 70 -2.67 -8.94 -8.78
N THR A 71 -2.65 -9.73 -7.71
CA THR A 71 -2.66 -11.20 -7.77
C THR A 71 -3.92 -11.76 -7.11
N GLU A 72 -4.48 -12.84 -7.66
CA GLU A 72 -5.70 -13.49 -7.15
C GLU A 72 -5.50 -14.18 -5.78
N SER A 73 -4.25 -14.47 -5.40
CA SER A 73 -3.95 -15.10 -4.11
C SER A 73 -3.79 -14.05 -3.00
N PRO A 74 -4.57 -14.14 -1.89
CA PRO A 74 -4.48 -13.19 -0.78
C PRO A 74 -3.21 -13.34 0.06
N THR A 75 -2.33 -14.30 -0.25
CA THR A 75 -1.15 -14.64 0.56
C THR A 75 0.13 -13.92 0.08
N THR A 76 0.15 -13.36 -1.13
CA THR A 76 1.40 -12.85 -1.72
C THR A 76 1.26 -11.46 -2.32
N ILE A 77 0.61 -10.54 -1.59
CA ILE A 77 0.84 -9.10 -1.78
C ILE A 77 1.86 -8.66 -0.73
N GLY A 78 3.07 -9.22 -0.81
CA GLY A 78 4.29 -8.78 -0.12
C GLY A 78 4.22 -8.62 1.40
N CYS A 79 4.05 -9.72 2.14
CA CYS A 79 4.69 -9.84 3.46
C CYS A 79 6.11 -10.37 3.23
N ALA A 80 7.12 -9.52 3.27
CA ALA A 80 8.48 -10.01 3.53
C ALA A 80 8.52 -10.46 5.01
N PRO A 81 9.06 -11.66 5.32
CA PRO A 81 9.20 -12.09 6.69
C PRO A 81 10.19 -11.18 7.40
N VAL A 82 9.72 -10.47 8.43
CA VAL A 82 10.60 -9.80 9.39
C VAL A 82 10.99 -10.87 10.41
N HIS A 83 12.27 -11.26 10.41
CA HIS A 83 12.87 -12.02 11.52
C HIS A 83 13.13 -11.08 12.70
#